data_AF-A0A358E2F7-F1
#
_entry.id   AF-A0A358E2F7-F1
#
_cell.length_a   1.000
_cell.length_b   1.000
_cell.length_c   1.000
_cell.angle_alpha   90.00
_cell.angle_beta   90.00
_cell.angle_gamma   90.00
#
_symmetry.space_group_name_H-M   'P 1'
#
loop_
_entity.id
_entity.type
_entity.pdbx_description
1 polymer ?
#
loop_
_entity_poly.entity_id
_entity_poly.type
_entity_poly.pdbx_seq_one_letter_code
_entity_poly.pdbx_strand_id
1 'polypeptide(L)'
;MSAAASLQTGLKVSPLVNLSSAELIERAVKRAEGVLDKNGALVVETGARTGRSPNDRFIVKEPSTEQDIDWGKVNKPFDADKFDVLWKRVEDYLNTQEHFLSHLQVGADPAHALP
;
A
#
# COMPACT_ATOMS: atom_id res chain seq x y z
N MET A 1 -31.37 -32.89 0.94
CA MET A 1 -31.36 -31.40 0.89
C MET A 1 -29.93 -30.98 0.64
N SER A 2 -29.64 -30.53 -0.58
CA SER A 2 -28.30 -30.16 -1.03
C SER A 2 -27.96 -28.78 -0.51
N ALA A 3 -26.87 -28.66 0.25
CA ALA A 3 -26.32 -27.38 0.65
C ALA A 3 -25.76 -26.70 -0.60
N ALA A 4 -26.35 -25.58 -0.98
CA ALA A 4 -25.83 -24.73 -2.04
C ALA A 4 -24.41 -24.29 -1.65
N ALA A 5 -23.42 -24.72 -2.43
CA ALA A 5 -22.10 -24.13 -2.41
C ALA A 5 -22.26 -22.64 -2.79
N SER A 6 -22.00 -21.75 -1.84
CA SER A 6 -21.93 -20.32 -2.09
C SER A 6 -20.81 -20.06 -3.09
N LEU A 7 -21.18 -19.77 -4.34
CA LEU A 7 -20.29 -19.27 -5.37
C LEU A 7 -19.71 -17.93 -4.90
N GLN A 8 -18.47 -17.95 -4.43
CA GLN A 8 -17.72 -16.73 -4.15
C GLN A 8 -17.16 -16.20 -5.46
N THR A 9 -18.04 -15.73 -6.34
CA THR A 9 -17.68 -15.07 -7.60
C THR A 9 -17.39 -13.59 -7.33
N GLY A 10 -16.35 -13.32 -6.54
CA GLY A 10 -15.73 -12.01 -6.53
C GLY A 10 -14.63 -12.02 -7.57
N LEU A 11 -14.81 -11.34 -8.71
CA LEU A 11 -13.74 -11.12 -9.69
C LEU A 11 -12.59 -10.41 -8.98
N LYS A 12 -11.57 -11.18 -8.56
CA LYS A 12 -10.35 -10.63 -7.99
C LYS A 12 -9.58 -9.97 -9.12
N VAL A 13 -9.39 -8.65 -9.03
CA VAL A 13 -8.57 -7.92 -10.00
C VAL A 13 -7.12 -8.32 -9.76
N SER A 14 -6.42 -8.78 -10.79
CA SER A 14 -4.98 -9.06 -10.70
C SER A 14 -4.18 -7.76 -10.78
N PRO A 15 -3.06 -7.62 -10.04
CA PRO A 15 -2.22 -6.43 -10.13
C PRO A 15 -1.58 -6.29 -11.52
N LEU A 16 -1.37 -5.04 -11.93
CA LEU A 16 -0.46 -4.70 -13.03
C LEU A 16 0.98 -4.69 -12.47
N VAL A 17 1.82 -5.57 -12.99
CA VAL A 17 3.14 -5.86 -12.40
C VAL A 17 4.26 -5.14 -13.16
N ASN A 18 5.13 -4.44 -12.42
CA ASN A 18 6.36 -3.80 -12.89
C ASN A 18 6.18 -2.88 -14.11
N LEU A 19 5.11 -2.07 -14.10
CA LEU A 19 4.91 -1.04 -15.12
C LEU A 19 6.08 -0.04 -15.14
N SER A 20 6.45 0.38 -16.34
CA SER A 20 7.42 1.45 -16.55
C SER A 20 6.88 2.81 -16.09
N SER A 21 7.78 3.77 -15.86
CA SER A 21 7.40 5.15 -15.53
C SER A 21 6.45 5.76 -16.56
N ALA A 22 6.66 5.46 -17.86
CA ALA A 22 5.79 5.96 -18.93
C ALA A 22 4.36 5.41 -18.81
N GLU A 23 4.22 4.10 -18.58
CA GLU A 23 2.90 3.45 -18.42
C GLU A 23 2.13 3.93 -17.18
N LEU A 24 2.85 4.25 -16.10
CA LEU A 24 2.28 4.82 -14.88
C LEU A 24 1.85 6.28 -15.09
N ILE A 25 2.70 7.10 -15.72
CA ILE A 25 2.39 8.50 -16.04
C ILE A 25 1.16 8.59 -16.95
N GLU A 26 1.10 7.77 -18.00
CA GLU A 26 -0.06 7.74 -18.89
C GLU A 26 -1.36 7.43 -18.14
N ARG A 27 -1.33 6.49 -17.20
CA ARG A 27 -2.49 6.13 -16.39
C ARG A 27 -2.90 7.25 -15.44
N ALA A 28 -1.93 7.87 -14.75
CA ALA A 28 -2.20 9.00 -13.86
C ALA A 28 -2.89 10.15 -14.61
N VAL A 29 -2.42 10.48 -15.82
CA VAL A 29 -3.04 11.51 -16.67
C VAL A 29 -4.43 11.07 -17.14
N LYS A 30 -4.59 9.82 -17.63
CA LYS A 30 -5.90 9.28 -18.07
C LYS A 30 -6.94 9.26 -16.95
N ARG A 31 -6.51 9.10 -15.70
CA ARG A 31 -7.36 9.09 -14.49
C ARG A 31 -7.57 10.47 -13.88
N ALA A 32 -6.98 11.52 -14.44
CA ALA A 32 -6.97 12.87 -13.87
C ALA A 32 -6.38 12.93 -12.44
N GLU A 33 -5.43 12.06 -12.14
CA GLU A 33 -4.68 12.03 -10.86
C GLU A 33 -3.45 12.96 -10.89
N GLY A 34 -3.11 13.48 -12.08
CA GLY A 34 -2.03 14.46 -12.27
C GLY A 34 -2.02 15.03 -13.69
N VAL A 35 -1.15 16.00 -13.92
CA VAL A 35 -0.96 16.67 -15.22
C VAL A 35 0.52 16.72 -15.57
N LEU A 36 0.84 16.85 -16.86
CA LEU A 36 2.21 17.09 -17.30
C LEU A 36 2.50 18.59 -17.31
N ASP A 37 3.60 19.00 -16.67
CA ASP A 37 4.16 20.33 -16.87
C ASP A 37 4.85 20.45 -18.24
N LYS A 38 5.17 21.66 -18.68
CA LYS A 38 5.81 21.97 -19.97
C LYS A 38 7.14 21.23 -20.21
N ASN A 39 7.79 20.77 -19.15
CA ASN A 39 9.05 20.01 -19.20
C ASN A 39 8.83 18.48 -19.20
N GLY A 40 7.58 18.01 -19.20
CA GLY A 40 7.22 16.59 -19.18
C GLY A 40 7.21 15.96 -17.78
N ALA A 41 7.46 16.71 -16.71
CA ALA A 41 7.32 16.20 -15.35
C ALA A 41 5.84 15.97 -15.00
N LEU A 42 5.53 14.86 -14.33
CA LEU A 42 4.20 14.64 -13.75
C LEU A 42 4.06 15.49 -12.48
N VAL A 43 3.06 16.36 -12.49
CA VAL A 43 2.65 17.19 -11.35
C VAL A 43 1.39 16.57 -10.74
N VAL A 44 1.43 16.35 -9.42
CA VAL A 44 0.34 15.78 -8.63
C VAL A 44 0.05 16.64 -7.40
N GLU A 45 -1.19 16.59 -6.90
CA GLU A 45 -1.60 17.26 -5.67
C GLU A 45 -2.06 16.23 -4.64
N THR A 46 -1.62 16.36 -3.39
CA THR A 46 -1.96 15.42 -2.30
C THR A 46 -3.07 15.94 -1.37
N GLY A 47 -3.74 17.02 -1.78
CA GLY A 47 -4.82 17.66 -1.03
C GLY A 47 -4.37 18.17 0.35
N ALA A 48 -5.17 17.91 1.40
CA ALA A 48 -4.92 18.43 2.74
C ALA A 48 -3.68 17.83 3.44
N ARG A 49 -3.17 16.68 2.97
CA ARG A 49 -2.02 15.99 3.57
C ARG A 49 -0.79 16.23 2.70
N THR A 50 -0.09 17.34 2.95
CA THR A 50 1.10 17.78 2.18
C THR A 50 2.43 17.34 2.80
N GLY A 51 2.39 16.54 3.86
CA GLY A 51 3.57 16.06 4.56
C GLY A 51 3.29 14.81 5.38
N ARG A 52 4.28 14.42 6.20
CA ARG A 52 4.15 13.26 7.09
C ARG A 52 3.00 13.47 8.09
N SER A 53 2.42 12.36 8.52
CA SER A 53 1.44 12.32 9.62
C SER A 53 2.00 11.49 10.78
N PRO A 54 2.96 12.01 11.57
CA PRO A 54 3.68 11.20 12.57
C PRO A 54 2.76 10.58 13.62
N ASN A 55 1.69 11.28 13.97
CA ASN A 55 0.69 10.82 14.94
C ASN A 55 -0.23 9.71 14.38
N ASP A 56 -0.17 9.43 13.08
CA ASP A 56 -0.95 8.37 12.41
C ASP A 56 -0.09 7.15 12.04
N ARG A 57 1.18 7.09 12.49
CA ARG A 57 2.05 5.93 12.33
C ARG A 57 2.03 5.04 13.57
N PHE A 58 1.88 3.73 13.39
CA PHE A 58 1.85 2.76 14.48
C PHE A 58 2.72 1.54 14.14
N ILE A 59 3.08 0.77 15.16
CA ILE A 59 3.74 -0.54 15.00
C ILE A 59 2.87 -1.55 15.74
N VAL A 60 2.56 -2.68 15.09
CA VAL A 60 1.79 -3.76 15.71
C VAL A 60 2.58 -4.29 16.90
N LYS A 61 1.92 -4.38 18.06
CA LYS A 61 2.54 -4.97 19.24
C LYS A 61 2.35 -6.48 19.19
N GLU A 62 3.36 -7.17 18.68
CA GLU A 62 3.38 -8.64 18.57
C GLU A 62 4.47 -9.26 19.46
N PRO A 63 4.30 -10.50 19.95
CA PRO A 63 5.24 -11.13 20.88
C PRO A 63 6.67 -11.28 20.35
N SER A 64 6.85 -11.41 19.03
CA SER A 64 8.14 -11.63 18.37
C SER A 64 9.06 -10.41 18.40
N THR A 65 8.51 -9.20 18.52
CA THR A 65 9.28 -7.94 18.41
C THR A 65 9.02 -6.98 19.57
N GLU A 66 8.06 -7.26 20.46
CA GLU A 66 7.65 -6.29 21.48
C GLU A 66 8.75 -5.85 22.45
N GLN A 67 9.77 -6.68 22.66
CA GLN A 67 10.90 -6.38 23.55
C GLN A 67 12.01 -5.60 22.85
N ASP A 68 12.02 -5.58 21.52
CA ASP A 68 13.06 -4.92 20.71
C ASP A 68 12.68 -3.49 20.30
N ILE A 69 11.41 -3.12 20.47
CA ILE A 69 10.87 -1.83 20.04
C ILE A 69 10.95 -0.80 21.18
N ASP A 70 11.55 0.36 20.91
CA ASP A 70 11.55 1.52 21.80
C ASP A 70 10.17 2.22 21.79
N TRP A 71 9.25 1.76 22.64
CA TRP A 71 7.87 2.25 22.69
C TRP A 71 7.75 3.68 23.21
N GLY A 72 6.90 4.49 22.58
CA GLY A 72 6.65 5.86 23.04
C GLY A 72 5.82 6.70 22.08
N LYS A 73 6.02 8.02 22.12
CA LYS A 73 5.28 8.95 21.24
C LYS A 73 5.57 8.72 19.75
N VAL A 74 6.74 8.19 19.42
CA VAL A 74 7.18 7.93 18.04
C VAL A 74 6.75 6.53 17.57
N ASN A 75 7.02 5.50 18.37
CA ASN A 75 6.62 4.11 18.12
C ASN A 75 5.37 3.82 18.97
N LYS A 76 4.20 4.08 18.40
CA LYS A 76 2.91 3.87 19.07
C LYS A 76 2.46 2.42 18.85
N PRO A 77 2.16 1.66 19.93
CA PRO A 77 1.67 0.29 19.77
C PRO A 77 0.28 0.28 19.13
N PHE A 78 0.00 -0.79 18.39
CA PHE A 78 -1.33 -1.10 17.86
C PHE A 78 -1.65 -2.57 18.10
N ASP A 79 -2.87 -2.86 18.51
CA ASP A 79 -3.27 -4.23 18.84
C ASP A 79 -3.38 -5.08 17.56
N ALA A 80 -2.85 -6.31 17.61
CA ALA A 80 -2.76 -7.19 16.46
C ALA A 80 -4.14 -7.58 15.89
N ASP A 81 -5.12 -7.86 16.76
CA ASP A 81 -6.48 -8.18 16.37
C ASP A 81 -7.16 -7.02 15.62
N LYS A 82 -6.93 -5.78 16.05
CA LYS A 82 -7.41 -4.58 15.37
C LYS A 82 -6.69 -4.36 14.04
N PHE A 83 -5.39 -4.66 13.98
CA PHE A 83 -4.63 -4.61 12.74
C PHE A 83 -5.20 -5.58 11.71
N ASP A 84 -5.48 -6.82 12.09
CA ASP A 84 -6.02 -7.84 11.20
C ASP A 84 -7.37 -7.43 10.58
N VAL A 85 -8.23 -6.79 11.37
CA VAL A 85 -9.51 -6.24 10.88
C VAL A 85 -9.28 -5.13 9.85
N LEU A 86 -8.34 -4.21 10.11
CA LEU A 86 -8.01 -3.15 9.15
C LEU A 86 -7.37 -3.70 7.88
N TRP A 87 -6.46 -4.67 8.04
CA TRP A 87 -5.77 -5.35 6.95
C TRP A 87 -6.78 -5.99 6.01
N LYS A 88 -7.72 -6.77 6.55
CA LYS A 88 -8.77 -7.44 5.76
C LYS A 88 -9.62 -6.43 5.00
N ARG A 89 -9.97 -5.30 5.62
CA ARG A 89 -10.75 -4.24 4.97
C ARG A 89 -10.00 -3.60 3.80
N VAL A 90 -8.70 -3.36 3.94
CA VAL A 90 -7.86 -2.81 2.87
C VAL A 90 -7.69 -3.81 1.75
N GLU A 91 -7.43 -5.08 2.07
CA GLU A 91 -7.33 -6.18 1.09
C GLU A 91 -8.63 -6.33 0.28
N ASP A 92 -9.78 -6.36 0.95
CA ASP A 92 -11.08 -6.46 0.29
C ASP A 92 -11.34 -5.29 -0.65
N TYR A 93 -10.98 -4.08 -0.24
CA TYR A 93 -11.08 -2.91 -1.10
C TYR A 93 -10.17 -3.03 -2.32
N LEU A 94 -8.88 -3.33 -2.13
CA LEU A 94 -7.91 -3.44 -3.23
C LEU A 94 -8.26 -4.54 -4.23
N ASN A 95 -8.86 -5.65 -3.78
CA ASN A 95 -9.31 -6.73 -4.66
C ASN A 95 -10.39 -6.29 -5.67
N THR A 96 -11.06 -5.16 -5.41
CA THR A 96 -12.08 -4.58 -6.32
C THR A 96 -11.54 -3.48 -7.24
N GLN A 97 -10.28 -3.08 -7.06
CA GLN A 97 -9.69 -1.94 -7.78
C GLN A 97 -8.53 -2.40 -8.67
N GLU A 98 -8.30 -1.69 -9.77
CA GLU A 98 -7.00 -1.79 -10.47
C GLU A 98 -5.91 -1.28 -9.52
N HIS A 99 -4.89 -2.12 -9.30
CA HIS A 99 -3.77 -1.82 -8.43
C HIS A 99 -2.46 -2.26 -9.07
N PHE A 100 -1.36 -1.71 -8.56
CA PHE A 100 -0.02 -1.83 -9.13
C PHE A 100 0.89 -2.60 -8.18
N LEU A 101 1.70 -3.50 -8.72
CA LEU A 101 2.73 -4.22 -7.98
C LEU A 101 4.09 -3.87 -8.58
N SER A 102 5.03 -3.43 -7.74
CA SER A 102 6.41 -3.17 -8.16
C SER A 102 7.37 -3.99 -7.31
N HIS A 103 8.25 -4.73 -7.96
CA HIS A 103 9.38 -5.40 -7.32
C HIS A 103 10.55 -4.42 -7.30
N LEU A 104 10.99 -4.03 -6.12
CA LEU A 104 12.02 -3.00 -5.93
C LEU A 104 13.14 -3.55 -5.03
N GLN A 105 14.10 -2.69 -4.70
CA GLN A 105 15.15 -3.02 -3.75
C GLN A 105 15.47 -1.79 -2.91
N VAL A 106 15.72 -2.00 -1.62
CA VAL A 106 16.20 -0.98 -0.69
C VAL A 106 17.63 -1.30 -0.28
N GLY A 107 18.54 -0.34 -0.48
CA GLY A 107 19.98 -0.51 -0.24
C GLY A 107 20.74 -0.86 -1.53
N ALA A 108 21.80 -0.10 -1.81
CA ALA A 108 22.60 -0.25 -3.03
C ALA A 108 23.63 -1.39 -2.94
N ASP A 109 24.08 -1.75 -1.73
CA ASP A 109 25.00 -2.87 -1.50
C ASP A 109 24.24 -4.20 -1.60
N PRO A 110 24.58 -5.09 -2.54
CA PRO A 110 23.92 -6.39 -2.70
C PRO A 110 23.95 -7.27 -1.45
N ALA A 111 24.95 -7.13 -0.57
CA ALA A 111 25.06 -7.95 0.64
C ALA A 111 24.05 -7.56 1.72
N HIS A 112 23.54 -6.33 1.67
CA HIS A 112 22.63 -5.75 2.68
C HIS A 112 21.28 -5.32 2.09
N ALA A 113 21.09 -5.55 0.79
CA ALA A 113 19.90 -5.19 0.08
C ALA A 113 18.67 -5.98 0.56
N LEU A 114 17.54 -5.28 0.67
CA LEU A 114 16.24 -5.89 0.93
C LEU A 114 15.38 -5.83 -0.34
N PRO A 115 14.71 -6.93 -0.73
CA PRO A 115 13.75 -6.94 -1.84
C PRO A 115 12.44 -6.19 -1.49
#